data_AF-A0A0N8K3T8-F1
#
_entry.id   AF-A0A0N8K3T8-F1
#
_cell.length_a   1.000
_cell.length_b   1.000
_cell.length_c   1.000
_cell.angle_alpha   90.00
_cell.angle_beta   90.00
_cell.angle_gamma   90.00
#
_symmetry.space_group_name_H-M   'P 1'
#
loop_
_entity.id
_entity.type
_entity.pdbx_description
1 polymer ?
#
loop_
_entity_poly.entity_id
_entity_poly.type
_entity_poly.pdbx_seq_one_letter_code
_entity_poly.pdbx_strand_id
1 'polypeptide(L)'
;MSVLNGWPELRAFALALDLPKVEDSVSWGNPGLKAHGKLWTWWAPQEYADAPVFKVAAEEREFLLEAAPDAFFITDHHRPYGLILMRPEAFDPDWARSNLFRVWRQQAPRRFLKDWDEQNADRLKEFGYDNTP
;
A
#
# COMPACT_ATOMS: atom_id res chain seq x y z
N MET A 1 -19.24 2.31 0.17
CA MET A 1 -18.25 1.22 0.16
C MET A 1 -17.92 0.96 -1.29
N SER A 2 -16.65 1.14 -1.68
CA SER A 2 -16.19 0.80 -3.02
C SER A 2 -15.77 -0.67 -2.99
N VAL A 3 -16.23 -1.46 -3.95
CA VAL A 3 -15.69 -2.80 -4.17
C VAL A 3 -14.52 -2.65 -5.12
N LEU A 4 -13.42 -3.37 -4.87
CA LEU A 4 -12.25 -3.33 -5.74
C LEU A 4 -12.13 -4.62 -6.55
N ASN A 5 -12.36 -4.55 -7.86
CA ASN A 5 -12.42 -5.70 -8.76
C ASN A 5 -11.06 -6.01 -9.39
N GLY A 6 -10.16 -6.57 -8.56
CA GLY A 6 -8.92 -7.14 -9.06
C GLY A 6 -7.78 -6.14 -9.28
N TRP A 7 -6.71 -6.66 -9.88
CA TRP A 7 -5.48 -5.91 -10.12
C TRP A 7 -5.65 -4.60 -10.91
N PRO A 8 -6.42 -4.52 -12.01
CA PRO A 8 -6.52 -3.29 -12.78
C PRO A 8 -6.99 -2.09 -11.97
N GLU A 9 -7.96 -2.30 -11.07
CA GLU A 9 -8.50 -1.24 -10.20
C GLU A 9 -7.51 -0.87 -9.09
N LEU A 10 -6.84 -1.84 -8.46
CA LEU A 10 -5.80 -1.56 -7.46
C LEU A 10 -4.66 -0.75 -8.08
N ARG A 11 -4.21 -1.16 -9.27
CA ARG A 11 -3.17 -0.47 -10.03
C ARG A 11 -3.59 0.95 -10.38
N ALA A 12 -4.79 1.14 -10.91
CA ALA A 12 -5.30 2.47 -11.26
C ALA A 12 -5.38 3.38 -10.03
N PHE A 13 -5.90 2.85 -8.92
CA PHE A 13 -5.96 3.56 -7.65
C PHE A 13 -4.56 3.98 -7.15
N ALA A 14 -3.61 3.06 -7.14
CA ALA A 14 -2.26 3.33 -6.67
C ALA A 14 -1.51 4.34 -7.57
N LEU A 15 -1.68 4.26 -8.89
CA LEU A 15 -1.09 5.21 -9.84
C LEU A 15 -1.73 6.59 -9.78
N ALA A 16 -3.03 6.67 -9.43
CA ALA A 16 -3.74 7.95 -9.25
C ALA A 16 -3.20 8.77 -8.08
N LEU A 17 -2.38 8.19 -7.17
CA LEU A 17 -1.67 8.96 -6.15
C LEU A 17 -0.59 9.88 -6.74
N ASP A 18 -0.20 9.65 -8.00
CA ASP A 18 0.78 10.44 -8.75
C ASP A 18 2.11 10.59 -7.99
N LEU A 19 2.60 9.47 -7.46
CA LEU A 19 3.86 9.42 -6.73
C LEU A 19 5.01 9.09 -7.70
N PRO A 20 6.12 9.83 -7.65
CA PRO A 20 7.25 9.58 -8.53
C PRO A 20 7.95 8.27 -8.17
N LYS A 21 8.68 7.71 -9.14
CA LYS A 21 9.44 6.45 -8.99
C LYS A 21 8.55 5.24 -8.66
N VAL A 22 7.32 5.26 -9.16
CA VAL A 22 6.42 4.11 -9.20
C VAL A 22 6.45 3.49 -10.60
N GLU A 23 6.60 2.17 -10.69
CA GLU A 23 6.68 1.44 -11.95
C GLU A 23 5.95 0.10 -11.88
N ASP A 24 5.44 -0.37 -13.02
CA ASP A 24 4.93 -1.72 -13.17
C ASP A 24 6.04 -2.75 -12.98
N SER A 25 5.67 -3.86 -12.36
CA SER A 25 6.56 -4.97 -12.11
C SER A 25 5.82 -6.30 -12.20
N VAL A 26 6.60 -7.35 -12.41
CA VAL A 26 6.11 -8.73 -12.29
C VAL A 26 6.98 -9.42 -11.26
N SER A 27 6.34 -10.02 -10.25
CA SER A 27 7.02 -10.79 -9.21
C SER A 27 6.35 -12.16 -9.11
N TRP A 28 7.14 -13.22 -9.27
CA TRP A 28 6.64 -14.62 -9.28
C TRP A 28 5.45 -14.84 -10.23
N GLY A 29 5.48 -14.22 -11.41
CA GLY A 29 4.42 -14.31 -12.42
C GLY A 29 3.19 -13.43 -12.16
N ASN A 30 3.11 -12.74 -11.02
CA ASN A 30 1.99 -11.89 -10.67
C ASN A 30 2.32 -10.40 -10.88
N PRO A 31 1.39 -9.61 -11.43
CA PRO A 31 1.61 -8.19 -11.62
C PRO A 31 1.56 -7.45 -10.27
N GLY A 32 2.40 -6.42 -10.16
CA GLY A 32 2.52 -5.59 -8.97
C GLY A 32 3.14 -4.25 -9.31
N LEU A 33 3.10 -3.29 -8.39
CA LEU A 33 3.81 -2.02 -8.51
C LEU A 33 5.05 -2.04 -7.62
N LYS A 34 6.14 -1.46 -8.12
CA LYS A 34 7.31 -1.11 -7.31
C LYS A 34 7.34 0.39 -7.05
N ALA A 35 7.81 0.76 -5.87
CA ALA A 35 8.19 2.12 -5.53
C ALA A 35 9.68 2.13 -5.19
N HIS A 36 10.44 3.03 -5.81
CA HIS A 36 11.90 3.12 -5.59
C HIS A 36 12.63 1.77 -5.79
N GLY A 37 12.18 0.99 -6.78
CA GLY A 37 12.74 -0.33 -7.12
C GLY A 37 12.36 -1.47 -6.16
N LYS A 38 11.52 -1.23 -5.15
CA LYS A 38 11.05 -2.23 -4.17
C LYS A 38 9.57 -2.52 -4.37
N LEU A 39 9.15 -3.78 -4.19
CA LEU A 39 7.73 -4.15 -4.29
C LEU A 39 6.91 -3.29 -3.33
N TRP A 40 5.85 -2.67 -3.81
CA TRP A 40 5.07 -1.67 -3.08
C TRP A 40 3.67 -2.19 -2.74
N THR A 41 2.93 -2.63 -3.76
CA THR A 41 1.62 -3.25 -3.63
C THR A 41 1.36 -4.19 -4.81
N TRP A 42 0.52 -5.20 -4.61
CA TRP A 42 0.16 -6.16 -5.65
C TRP A 42 -1.19 -6.82 -5.33
N TRP A 43 -1.71 -7.58 -6.29
CA TRP A 43 -2.86 -8.45 -6.09
C TRP A 43 -2.40 -9.87 -5.82
N ALA A 44 -2.78 -10.44 -4.66
CA ALA A 44 -2.54 -11.85 -4.39
C ALA A 44 -3.41 -12.70 -5.33
N PRO A 45 -2.84 -13.70 -6.03
CA PRO A 45 -3.61 -14.55 -6.94
C PRO A 45 -4.67 -15.38 -6.20
N GLN A 46 -5.58 -15.96 -6.98
CA GLN A 46 -6.71 -16.75 -6.51
C GLN A 46 -6.28 -17.92 -5.61
N GLU A 47 -5.15 -18.56 -5.92
CA GLU A 47 -4.63 -19.68 -5.13
C GLU A 47 -4.26 -19.31 -3.69
N TYR A 48 -4.05 -18.01 -3.41
CA TYR A 48 -3.72 -17.54 -2.06
C TYR A 48 -4.88 -16.82 -1.39
N ALA A 49 -5.47 -15.82 -2.06
CA ALA A 49 -6.45 -14.96 -1.39
C ALA A 49 -7.36 -14.15 -2.32
N ASP A 50 -6.99 -13.93 -3.59
CA ASP A 50 -7.69 -13.04 -4.52
C ASP A 50 -7.98 -11.65 -3.91
N ALA A 51 -6.93 -10.97 -3.43
CA ALA A 51 -7.08 -9.75 -2.64
C ALA A 51 -5.89 -8.78 -2.78
N PRO A 52 -6.12 -7.47 -2.59
CA PRO A 52 -5.05 -6.49 -2.55
C PRO A 52 -4.13 -6.71 -1.33
N VAL A 53 -2.81 -6.60 -1.56
CA VAL A 53 -1.79 -6.75 -0.51
C VAL A 53 -1.11 -5.42 -0.21
N PHE A 54 -1.01 -5.13 1.08
CA PHE A 54 -0.40 -3.93 1.63
C PHE A 54 0.75 -4.28 2.57
N LYS A 55 1.69 -3.35 2.74
CA LYS A 55 2.80 -3.49 3.70
C LYS A 55 2.47 -2.75 4.98
N VAL A 56 2.64 -3.42 6.11
CA VAL A 56 2.37 -2.88 7.45
C VAL A 56 3.40 -3.41 8.45
N ALA A 57 3.63 -2.67 9.53
CA ALA A 57 4.44 -3.18 10.64
C ALA A 57 3.73 -4.34 11.32
N ALA A 58 4.47 -5.21 12.02
CA ALA A 58 3.90 -6.38 12.66
C ALA A 58 2.86 -5.98 13.73
N GLU A 59 3.17 -4.96 14.53
CA GLU A 59 2.31 -4.44 15.58
C GLU A 59 1.02 -3.84 15.01
N GLU A 60 1.14 -3.03 13.95
CA GLU A 60 0.00 -2.45 13.23
C GLU A 60 -0.90 -3.54 12.63
N ARG A 61 -0.29 -4.58 12.07
CA ARG A 61 -1.03 -5.71 11.50
C ARG A 61 -1.87 -6.42 12.54
N GLU A 62 -1.29 -6.83 13.67
CA GLU A 62 -2.03 -7.54 14.71
C GLU A 62 -3.19 -6.67 15.23
N PHE A 63 -2.98 -5.37 15.40
CA PHE A 63 -4.05 -4.43 15.75
C PHE A 63 -5.17 -4.38 14.69
N LEU A 64 -4.85 -4.27 13.40
CA LEU A 64 -5.85 -4.22 12.33
C LEU A 64 -6.64 -5.54 12.22
N LEU A 65 -5.99 -6.69 12.42
CA LEU A 65 -6.63 -7.99 12.42
C LEU A 65 -7.62 -8.14 13.59
N GLU A 66 -7.33 -7.52 14.74
CA GLU A 66 -8.23 -7.51 15.90
C GLU A 66 -9.36 -6.48 15.76
N ALA A 67 -9.02 -5.25 15.36
CA ALA A 67 -9.95 -4.12 15.34
C ALA A 67 -10.91 -4.13 14.14
N ALA A 68 -10.48 -4.71 13.01
CA ALA A 68 -11.26 -4.72 11.77
C ALA A 68 -11.10 -6.04 10.98
N PRO A 69 -11.45 -7.20 11.57
CA PRO A 69 -11.33 -8.53 10.93
C PRO A 69 -12.21 -8.71 9.69
N ASP A 70 -13.27 -7.89 9.57
CA ASP A 70 -14.15 -7.87 8.40
C ASP A 70 -13.50 -7.14 7.22
N ALA A 71 -12.55 -6.25 7.47
CA ALA A 71 -11.82 -5.52 6.43
C ALA A 71 -10.46 -6.16 6.13
N PHE A 72 -9.75 -6.65 7.15
CA PHE A 72 -8.39 -7.14 7.03
C PHE A 72 -8.27 -8.62 7.39
N PHE A 73 -7.34 -9.28 6.72
CA PHE A 73 -6.99 -10.66 7.02
C PHE A 73 -5.53 -10.94 6.64
N ILE A 74 -5.05 -12.10 7.07
CA ILE A 74 -3.75 -12.62 6.65
C ILE A 74 -3.85 -14.12 6.44
N THR A 75 -3.07 -14.65 5.49
CA THR A 75 -2.91 -16.10 5.31
C THR A 75 -1.58 -16.55 5.90
N ASP A 76 -1.45 -17.83 6.23
CA ASP A 76 -0.21 -18.38 6.79
C ASP A 76 1.01 -18.17 5.87
N HIS A 77 0.79 -18.13 4.55
CA HIS A 77 1.82 -17.79 3.57
C HIS A 77 2.36 -16.37 3.74
N HIS A 78 1.51 -15.41 4.11
CA HIS A 78 1.88 -13.99 4.23
C HIS A 78 2.36 -13.62 5.65
N ARG A 79 2.00 -14.40 6.68
CA ARG A 79 2.30 -14.13 8.10
C ARG A 79 3.78 -13.84 8.40
N PRO A 80 4.77 -14.53 7.80
CA PRO A 80 6.20 -14.25 8.06
C PRO A 80 6.67 -12.90 7.55
N TYR A 81 5.87 -12.24 6.71
CA TYR A 81 6.21 -10.98 6.05
C TYR A 81 5.37 -9.86 6.65
N GLY A 82 5.92 -8.63 6.71
CA GLY A 82 5.21 -7.42 7.16
C GLY A 82 4.13 -6.97 6.17
N LEU A 83 3.12 -7.83 5.99
CA LEU A 83 2.07 -7.75 4.98
C LEU A 83 0.71 -7.89 5.64
N ILE A 84 -0.31 -7.35 5.00
CA ILE A 84 -1.72 -7.55 5.32
C ILE A 84 -2.53 -7.56 4.03
N LEU A 85 -3.61 -8.33 4.02
CA LEU A 85 -4.58 -8.34 2.92
C LEU A 85 -5.84 -7.61 3.36
N MET A 86 -6.44 -6.87 2.44
CA MET A 86 -7.73 -6.23 2.64
C MET A 86 -8.77 -6.98 1.81
N ARG A 87 -9.97 -7.20 2.35
CA ARG A 87 -11.06 -7.81 1.59
C ARG A 87 -11.50 -6.83 0.49
N PRO A 88 -11.60 -7.27 -0.79
CA PRO A 88 -12.02 -6.41 -1.89
C PRO A 88 -13.35 -5.67 -1.64
N GLU A 89 -14.29 -6.33 -0.95
CA GLU A 89 -15.64 -5.80 -0.64
C GLU A 89 -15.64 -4.73 0.46
N ALA A 90 -14.59 -4.72 1.28
CA ALA A 90 -14.40 -3.78 2.39
C ALA A 90 -13.30 -2.76 2.05
N PHE A 91 -13.06 -2.50 0.75
CA PHE A 91 -11.98 -1.63 0.35
C PHE A 91 -12.18 -0.21 0.88
N ASP A 92 -11.24 0.21 1.71
CA ASP A 92 -11.17 1.55 2.28
C ASP A 92 -10.14 2.39 1.50
N PRO A 93 -10.59 3.31 0.64
CA PRO A 93 -9.68 4.13 -0.15
C PRO A 93 -8.85 5.10 0.70
N ASP A 94 -9.36 5.60 1.83
CA ASP A 94 -8.63 6.57 2.65
C ASP A 94 -7.51 5.88 3.42
N TRP A 95 -7.79 4.70 3.97
CA TRP A 95 -6.77 3.85 4.58
C TRP A 95 -5.73 3.41 3.53
N ALA A 96 -6.17 2.91 2.36
CA ALA A 96 -5.28 2.41 1.32
C ALA A 96 -4.36 3.52 0.79
N ARG A 97 -4.91 4.73 0.56
CA ARG A 97 -4.15 5.93 0.18
C ARG A 97 -3.06 6.23 1.20
N SER A 98 -3.43 6.29 2.48
CA SER A 98 -2.51 6.63 3.57
C SER A 98 -1.42 5.57 3.75
N ASN A 99 -1.77 4.29 3.68
CA ASN A 99 -0.82 3.18 3.75
C ASN A 99 0.16 3.21 2.57
N LEU A 100 -0.35 3.29 1.34
CA LEU A 100 0.47 3.32 0.13
C LEU A 100 1.48 4.47 0.18
N PHE A 101 1.03 5.68 0.52
CA PHE A 101 1.93 6.82 0.64
C PHE A 101 2.98 6.61 1.74
N ARG A 102 2.58 6.15 2.93
CA ARG A 102 3.52 5.84 4.02
C ARG A 102 4.59 4.85 3.60
N VAL A 103 4.21 3.75 2.93
CA VAL A 103 5.14 2.72 2.47
C VAL A 103 6.04 3.26 1.36
N TRP A 104 5.53 4.10 0.45
CA TRP A 104 6.34 4.77 -0.58
C TRP A 104 7.46 5.61 0.07
N ARG A 105 7.12 6.42 1.09
CA ARG A 105 8.10 7.21 1.86
C ARG A 105 9.15 6.32 2.53
N GLN A 106 8.74 5.20 3.14
CA GLN A 106 9.66 4.27 3.79
C GLN A 106 10.61 3.58 2.79
N GLN A 107 10.20 3.41 1.54
CA GLN A 107 11.02 2.81 0.50
C GLN A 107 11.99 3.80 -0.16
N ALA A 108 11.65 5.10 -0.10
CA ALA A 108 12.42 6.19 -0.68
C ALA A 108 13.83 6.32 -0.08
N PRO A 109 14.87 6.55 -0.91
CA PRO A 109 16.19 6.93 -0.42
C PRO A 109 16.11 8.24 0.39
N ARG A 110 16.80 8.31 1.54
CA ARG A 110 16.74 9.47 2.45
C ARG A 110 16.95 10.82 1.76
N ARG A 111 17.91 10.92 0.84
CA ARG A 111 18.20 12.16 0.11
C ARG A 111 17.04 12.56 -0.80
N PHE A 112 16.50 11.60 -1.55
CA PHE A 112 15.34 11.82 -2.41
C PHE A 112 14.12 12.29 -1.60
N LEU A 113 13.85 11.63 -0.47
CA LEU A 113 12.68 11.96 0.37
C LEU A 113 12.78 13.38 0.92
N LYS A 114 13.98 13.79 1.38
CA LYS A 114 14.22 15.15 1.85
C LYS A 114 13.95 16.18 0.75
N ASP A 115 14.53 16.01 -0.43
CA ASP A 115 14.38 16.94 -1.55
C ASP A 115 12.90 17.00 -2.01
N TRP A 116 12.20 15.85 -2.00
CA TRP A 116 10.78 15.78 -2.34
C TRP A 116 9.90 16.49 -1.29
N ASP A 117 10.15 16.28 0.00
CA ASP A 117 9.41 16.93 1.09
C ASP A 117 9.54 18.45 1.04
N GLU A 118 10.75 18.97 0.79
CA GLU A 118 10.99 20.41 0.65
C GLU A 118 10.21 21.01 -0.54
N GLN A 119 10.04 20.25 -1.62
CA GLN A 119 9.35 20.69 -2.84
C GLN A 119 7.84 20.45 -2.81
N ASN A 120 7.35 19.58 -1.93
CA ASN A 120 5.96 19.07 -1.93
C ASN A 120 5.29 19.20 -0.56
N ALA A 121 5.62 20.25 0.20
CA ALA A 121 5.08 20.47 1.54
C ALA A 121 3.55 20.48 1.60
N ASP A 122 2.88 21.00 0.57
CA ASP A 122 1.41 20.98 0.51
C ASP A 122 0.85 19.58 0.22
N ARG A 123 1.56 18.77 -0.57
CA ARG A 123 1.15 17.37 -0.82
C ARG A 123 1.23 16.53 0.44
N LEU A 124 2.17 16.80 1.35
CA LEU A 124 2.26 16.10 2.64
C LEU A 124 0.96 16.23 3.45
N LYS A 125 0.37 17.42 3.46
CA LYS A 125 -0.89 17.70 4.17
C LYS A 125 -2.04 16.87 3.62
N GLU A 126 -2.06 16.61 2.30
CA GLU A 126 -3.08 15.76 1.67
C GLU A 126 -3.08 14.32 2.20
N PHE A 127 -1.96 13.85 2.75
CA PHE A 127 -1.81 12.52 3.33
C PHE A 127 -1.74 12.54 4.87
N GLY A 128 -2.12 13.65 5.50
CA GLY A 128 -2.11 13.80 6.96
C GLY A 128 -0.71 13.94 7.58
N TYR A 129 0.31 14.22 6.78
CA TYR A 129 1.66 14.55 7.26
C TYR A 129 1.75 16.07 7.42
N ASP A 130 1.52 16.55 8.64
CA ASP A 130 1.70 17.96 8.96
C ASP A 130 3.14 18.19 9.43
N ASN A 131 3.98 18.77 8.58
CA ASN A 131 5.32 19.26 8.96
C ASN A 131 5.19 20.64 9.62
N THR A 132 4.24 20.82 10.55
CA THR A 132 4.23 22.00 11.41
C THR A 132 5.31 21.79 12.48
N PRO A 133 6.34 22.65 12.55
CA PRO A 133 7.39 22.54 13.58
C PRO A 133 6.85 22.70 15.00
#